data_AF-A0A0F9TMJ1-F1
#
_entry.id   AF-A0A0F9TMJ1-F1
#
_cell.length_a   1.000
_cell.length_b   1.000
_cell.length_c   1.000
_cell.angle_alpha   90.00
_cell.angle_beta   90.00
_cell.angle_gamma   90.00
#
_symmetry.space_group_name_H-M   'P 1'
#
loop_
_entity.id
_entity.type
_entity.pdbx_description
1 polymer ?
#
loop_
_entity_poly.entity_id
_entity_poly.type
_entity_poly.pdbx_seq_one_letter_code
_entity_poly.pdbx_strand_id
1 'polypeptide(L)'
;MLGENGQDAKGDPQGTGLTSGDGNGSTSPPTSYTPEQANKLVSDALAKQGREHKAVLLPITSERDTLKVSLTSKDGELADITADRDAHRTTAEDLASEDTTRFNMVKREGTLRTGEATLKTGLRQLEADKVTLTARTKVADDTLREITVMDVATGKKDASGKVLGSPEKLKEVCETIGATTEDQIQSVADTLWPDAVTTAAAQLKILPGTTSGGAQGLNGLTPEEKVRRGLAALNKR
;
A
#
# COMPACT_ATOMS: atom_id res chain seq x y z
N MET A 1 9.17 45.74 33.82
CA MET A 1 9.09 46.52 32.57
C MET A 1 8.45 45.59 31.56
N LEU A 2 7.12 45.54 31.39
CA LEU A 2 6.19 46.51 30.77
C LEU A 2 6.48 46.82 29.30
N GLY A 3 5.45 46.61 28.46
CA GLY A 3 5.28 46.97 27.04
C GLY A 3 5.11 45.72 26.17
N GLU A 4 3.93 45.24 25.75
CA GLU A 4 2.65 45.87 25.36
C GLU A 4 2.77 47.00 24.32
N ASN A 5 2.25 46.71 23.11
CA ASN A 5 1.48 47.54 22.17
C ASN A 5 1.50 46.81 20.82
N GLY A 6 0.38 46.44 20.19
CA GLY A 6 -0.80 47.26 19.88
C GLY A 6 -0.80 47.47 18.37
N GLN A 7 -1.57 46.68 17.62
CA GLN A 7 -2.88 47.04 17.05
C GLN A 7 -2.82 47.90 15.77
N ASP A 8 -3.50 47.34 14.75
CA ASP A 8 -4.43 47.98 13.82
C ASP A 8 -3.93 49.04 12.83
N ALA A 9 -4.11 48.80 11.52
CA ALA A 9 -5.33 49.24 10.82
C ALA A 9 -5.18 49.29 9.28
N LYS A 10 -6.18 48.70 8.61
CA LYS A 10 -6.98 49.21 7.47
C LYS A 10 -6.35 49.49 6.10
N GLY A 11 -7.01 48.91 5.09
CA GLY A 11 -7.08 49.42 3.71
C GLY A 11 -8.09 48.61 2.89
N ASP A 12 -9.28 49.17 2.70
CA ASP A 12 -10.47 48.62 2.03
C ASP A 12 -10.27 48.24 0.54
N PRO A 13 -11.27 47.61 -0.10
CA PRO A 13 -11.83 48.30 -1.25
C PRO A 13 -13.35 48.48 -1.19
N GLN A 14 -13.75 49.73 -1.41
CA GLN A 14 -15.10 50.15 -1.81
C GLN A 14 -15.44 49.61 -3.21
N GLY A 15 -16.71 49.26 -3.41
CA GLY A 15 -17.23 48.91 -4.73
C GLY A 15 -18.72 48.57 -4.67
N THR A 16 -19.53 49.55 -4.27
CA THR A 16 -20.99 49.50 -4.19
C THR A 16 -21.66 49.23 -5.54
N GLY A 17 -22.52 48.22 -5.59
CA GLY A 17 -23.55 48.04 -6.60
C GLY A 17 -24.89 47.78 -5.92
N LEU A 18 -25.68 48.83 -5.75
CA LEU A 18 -27.04 48.82 -5.20
C LEU A 18 -28.00 48.13 -6.18
N THR A 19 -28.78 47.17 -5.70
CA THR A 19 -30.19 47.03 -6.11
C THR A 19 -31.04 46.91 -4.85
N SER A 20 -31.90 47.89 -4.67
CA SER A 20 -32.88 47.99 -3.59
C SER A 20 -33.92 46.87 -3.73
N GLY A 21 -34.12 46.13 -2.65
CA GLY A 21 -35.27 45.28 -2.45
C GLY A 21 -35.68 45.40 -0.99
N ASP A 22 -36.68 46.23 -0.72
CA ASP A 22 -37.30 46.39 0.59
C ASP A 22 -37.72 45.03 1.13
N GLY A 23 -37.12 44.65 2.25
CA GLY A 23 -37.45 43.47 3.00
C GLY A 23 -37.05 43.73 4.44
N ASN A 24 -37.99 44.25 5.21
CA ASN A 24 -37.91 44.43 6.66
C ASN A 24 -37.71 43.05 7.34
N GLY A 25 -36.48 42.54 7.29
CA GLY A 25 -36.06 41.28 7.89
C GLY A 25 -35.63 41.51 9.32
N SER A 26 -36.60 41.45 10.23
CA SER A 26 -36.36 41.34 11.67
C SER A 26 -35.21 40.35 11.94
N THR A 27 -34.15 40.82 12.58
CA THR A 27 -33.03 39.99 13.08
C THR A 27 -33.39 39.26 14.38
N SER A 28 -34.67 39.19 14.71
CA SER A 28 -35.14 38.46 15.88
C SER A 28 -35.14 36.97 15.57
N PRO A 29 -34.52 36.12 16.41
CA PRO A 29 -34.68 34.67 16.28
C PRO A 29 -36.19 34.34 16.31
N PRO A 30 -36.66 33.36 15.52
CA PRO A 30 -38.08 33.04 15.44
C PRO A 30 -38.64 32.75 16.83
N THR A 31 -39.74 33.43 17.16
CA THR A 31 -40.35 33.44 18.51
C THR A 31 -40.86 32.07 18.96
N SER A 32 -40.96 31.10 18.05
CA SER A 32 -41.19 29.69 18.36
C SER A 32 -40.79 28.80 17.18
N TYR A 33 -40.00 27.76 17.44
CA TYR A 33 -39.72 26.70 16.48
C TYR A 33 -40.83 25.64 16.52
N THR A 34 -41.24 25.13 15.36
CA THR A 34 -42.06 23.91 15.35
C THR A 34 -41.21 22.71 15.84
N PRO A 35 -41.81 21.68 16.43
CA PRO A 35 -41.06 20.51 16.93
C PRO A 35 -40.13 19.87 15.88
N GLU A 36 -40.56 19.84 14.62
CA GLU A 36 -39.79 19.32 13.49
C GLU A 36 -38.58 20.19 13.15
N GLN A 37 -38.73 21.52 13.21
CA GLN A 37 -37.63 22.46 12.99
C GLN A 37 -36.60 22.39 14.13
N ALA A 38 -37.06 22.26 15.37
CA ALA A 38 -36.18 22.07 16.53
C ALA A 38 -35.38 20.76 16.40
N ASN A 39 -36.03 19.66 16.03
CA ASN A 39 -35.36 18.36 15.82
C ASN A 39 -34.33 18.43 14.68
N LYS A 40 -34.67 19.11 13.58
CA LYS A 40 -33.74 19.29 12.45
C LYS A 40 -32.52 20.11 12.86
N LEU A 41 -32.70 21.21 13.59
CA LEU A 41 -31.59 22.04 14.07
C LEU A 41 -30.68 21.28 15.04
N VAL A 42 -31.26 20.48 15.94
CA VAL A 42 -30.50 19.62 16.86
C VAL A 42 -29.70 18.57 16.08
N SER A 43 -30.33 17.91 15.09
CA SER A 43 -29.65 16.94 14.23
C SER A 43 -28.52 17.57 13.42
N ASP A 44 -28.74 18.74 12.83
CA ASP A 44 -27.75 19.47 12.05
C ASP A 44 -26.58 19.95 12.93
N ALA A 45 -26.87 20.40 14.16
CA ALA A 45 -25.87 20.78 15.15
C ALA A 45 -25.02 19.58 15.60
N LEU A 46 -25.64 18.44 15.91
CA LEU A 46 -24.95 17.19 16.26
C LEU A 46 -24.08 16.69 15.09
N ALA A 47 -24.58 16.75 13.86
CA ALA A 47 -23.83 16.37 12.68
C ALA A 47 -22.64 17.30 12.44
N LYS A 48 -22.82 18.62 12.64
CA LYS A 48 -21.73 19.61 12.56
C LYS A 48 -20.68 19.37 13.64
N GLN A 49 -21.10 19.16 14.88
CA GLN A 49 -20.21 18.82 15.99
C GLN A 49 -19.44 17.52 15.71
N GLY A 50 -20.09 16.50 15.17
CA GLY A 50 -19.43 15.24 14.79
C GLY A 50 -18.38 15.44 13.70
N ARG A 51 -18.65 16.30 12.70
CA ARG A 51 -17.68 16.66 11.65
C ARG A 51 -16.49 17.43 12.22
N GLU A 52 -16.74 18.42 13.07
CA GLU A 52 -15.69 19.21 13.73
C GLU A 52 -14.82 18.34 14.64
N HIS A 53 -15.44 17.49 15.45
CA HIS A 53 -14.71 16.57 16.32
C HIS A 53 -13.88 15.56 15.53
N LYS A 54 -14.41 15.02 14.42
CA LYS A 54 -13.65 14.15 13.51
C LYS A 54 -12.47 14.89 12.86
N ALA A 55 -12.67 16.14 12.45
CA ALA A 55 -11.62 16.97 11.86
C ALA A 55 -10.48 17.27 12.84
N VAL A 56 -10.76 17.32 14.14
CA VAL A 56 -9.75 17.49 15.20
C VAL A 56 -9.10 16.15 15.59
N LEU A 57 -9.87 15.07 15.68
CA LEU A 57 -9.35 13.75 16.10
C LEU A 57 -8.44 13.10 15.06
N LEU A 58 -8.71 13.31 13.77
CA LEU A 58 -7.90 12.74 12.69
C LEU A 58 -6.42 13.18 12.75
N PRO A 59 -6.08 14.49 12.81
CA PRO A 59 -4.69 14.91 12.91
C PRO A 59 -4.03 14.43 14.21
N ILE A 60 -4.74 14.47 15.34
CA ILE A 60 -4.23 13.96 16.62
C ILE A 60 -3.91 12.46 16.55
N THR A 61 -4.76 11.68 15.88
CA THR A 61 -4.54 10.23 15.72
C THR A 61 -3.36 9.96 14.79
N SER A 62 -3.27 10.70 13.68
CA SER A 62 -2.13 10.62 12.75
C SER A 62 -0.80 10.98 13.43
N GLU A 63 -0.78 12.06 14.23
CA GLU A 63 0.39 12.49 14.98
C GLU A 63 0.81 11.44 16.02
N ARG A 64 -0.16 10.90 16.77
CA ARG A 64 0.08 9.82 17.73
C ARG A 64 0.69 8.58 17.08
N ASP A 65 0.15 8.16 15.94
CA ASP A 65 0.65 6.98 15.22
C ASP A 65 2.06 7.23 14.68
N THR A 66 2.32 8.43 14.17
CA THR A 66 3.66 8.86 13.74
C THR A 66 4.66 8.84 14.90
N LEU A 67 4.28 9.39 16.05
CA LEU A 67 5.11 9.38 17.26
C LEU A 67 5.37 7.96 17.76
N LYS A 68 4.38 7.08 17.70
CA LYS A 68 4.53 5.68 18.11
C LYS A 68 5.52 4.92 17.21
N VAL A 69 5.45 5.14 15.90
CA VAL A 69 6.42 4.59 14.94
C VAL A 69 7.82 5.14 15.23
N SER A 70 7.94 6.45 15.45
CA SER A 70 9.22 7.09 15.78
C SER A 70 9.82 6.56 17.08
N LEU A 71 9.02 6.39 18.13
CA LEU A 71 9.46 5.84 19.41
C LEU A 71 9.98 4.41 19.26
N THR A 72 9.23 3.57 18.54
CA THR A 72 9.65 2.18 18.28
C THR A 72 10.97 2.12 17.49
N SER A 73 11.16 3.02 16.52
CA SER A 73 12.42 3.15 15.78
C SER A 73 13.57 3.57 16.69
N LYS A 74 13.34 4.57 17.56
CA LYS A 74 14.34 5.09 18.49
C LYS A 74 14.75 4.08 19.55
N ASP A 75 13.81 3.30 20.07
CA ASP A 75 14.10 2.20 20.99
C ASP A 75 14.95 1.11 20.31
N GLY A 76 14.70 0.84 19.02
CA GLY A 76 15.53 -0.04 18.21
C GLY A 76 16.96 0.49 18.06
N GLU A 77 17.12 1.76 17.68
CA GLU A 77 18.43 2.42 17.57
C GLU A 77 19.20 2.41 18.90
N LEU A 78 18.51 2.67 20.03
CA LEU A 78 19.13 2.64 21.36
C LEU A 78 19.58 1.25 21.77
N ALA A 79 18.79 0.22 21.44
CA ALA A 79 19.17 -1.18 21.68
C ALA A 79 20.42 -1.55 20.88
N ASP A 80 20.49 -1.15 19.62
CA ASP A 80 21.64 -1.41 18.74
C ASP A 80 22.90 -0.65 19.24
N ILE A 81 22.79 0.63 19.58
CA ILE A 81 23.89 1.43 20.17
C ILE A 81 24.37 0.82 21.49
N THR A 82 23.45 0.32 22.32
CA THR A 82 23.79 -0.34 23.59
C THR A 82 24.58 -1.61 23.34
N ALA A 83 24.16 -2.44 22.37
CA ALA A 83 24.88 -3.64 21.98
C ALA A 83 26.29 -3.32 21.44
N ASP A 84 26.41 -2.29 20.61
CA ASP A 84 27.70 -1.85 20.06
C ASP A 84 28.64 -1.32 21.15
N ARG A 85 28.14 -0.50 22.08
CA ARG A 85 28.92 -0.02 23.21
C ARG A 85 29.44 -1.17 24.07
N ASP A 86 28.60 -2.15 24.37
CA ASP A 86 28.98 -3.28 25.21
C ASP A 86 29.98 -4.20 24.48
N ALA A 87 29.86 -4.35 23.15
CA ALA A 87 30.85 -5.02 22.31
C ALA A 87 32.19 -4.28 22.28
N HIS A 88 32.19 -2.95 22.14
CA HIS A 88 33.40 -2.13 22.17
C HIS A 88 34.07 -2.15 23.54
N ARG A 89 33.29 -2.11 24.63
CA ARG A 89 33.81 -2.23 25.99
C ARG A 89 34.52 -3.57 26.21
N THR A 90 33.89 -4.66 25.78
CA THR A 90 34.49 -6.00 25.82
C THR A 90 35.83 -5.99 25.06
N THR A 91 35.82 -5.53 23.80
CA THR A 91 37.02 -5.44 22.96
C THR A 91 38.14 -4.59 23.58
N ALA A 92 37.80 -3.50 24.28
CA ALA A 92 38.77 -2.63 24.95
C ALA A 92 39.38 -3.28 26.20
N GLU A 93 38.57 -3.97 27.01
CA GLU A 93 39.04 -4.78 28.14
C GLU A 93 39.93 -5.94 27.65
N ASP A 94 39.69 -6.45 26.44
CA ASP A 94 40.40 -7.58 25.84
C ASP A 94 41.72 -7.20 25.14
N LEU A 95 41.81 -6.03 24.51
CA LEU A 95 43.08 -5.48 24.01
C LEU A 95 44.06 -5.11 25.14
N ALA A 96 43.53 -4.90 26.35
CA ALA A 96 44.32 -4.70 27.55
C ALA A 96 44.81 -6.01 28.21
N SER A 97 44.38 -7.19 27.71
CA SER A 97 44.76 -8.51 28.24
C SER A 97 46.01 -9.06 27.55
N GLU A 98 47.04 -9.40 28.31
CA GLU A 98 48.32 -9.97 27.81
C GLU A 98 48.25 -11.48 27.46
N ASP A 99 47.10 -12.15 27.66
CA ASP A 99 46.89 -13.57 27.36
C ASP A 99 46.34 -13.78 25.92
N THR A 100 47.18 -14.35 25.06
CA THR A 100 46.88 -14.65 23.65
C THR A 100 45.73 -15.63 23.44
N THR A 101 45.43 -16.49 24.42
CA THR A 101 44.34 -17.48 24.31
C THR A 101 42.98 -16.80 24.50
N ARG A 102 42.88 -15.90 25.48
CA ARG A 102 41.70 -15.05 25.69
C ARG A 102 41.44 -14.17 24.48
N PHE A 103 42.49 -13.53 23.96
CA PHE A 103 42.40 -12.68 22.76
C PHE A 103 41.76 -13.42 21.56
N ASN A 104 42.18 -14.67 21.31
CA ASN A 104 41.64 -15.47 20.21
C ASN A 104 40.18 -15.91 20.44
N MET A 105 39.81 -16.25 21.68
CA MET A 105 38.42 -16.61 22.01
C MET A 105 37.48 -15.42 21.87
N VAL A 106 37.88 -14.25 22.36
CA VAL A 106 37.16 -12.99 22.22
C VAL A 106 36.98 -12.63 20.76
N LYS A 107 38.04 -12.69 19.96
CA LYS A 107 37.96 -12.41 18.52
C LYS A 107 36.93 -13.30 17.84
N ARG A 108 36.90 -14.59 18.20
CA ARG A 108 35.91 -15.54 17.71
C ARG A 108 34.50 -15.19 18.18
N GLU A 109 34.33 -14.80 19.44
CA GLU A 109 33.03 -14.35 19.98
C GLU A 109 32.53 -13.07 19.27
N GLY A 110 33.41 -12.11 19.02
CA GLY A 110 33.10 -10.90 18.24
C GLY A 110 32.59 -11.25 16.84
N THR A 111 33.30 -12.14 16.13
CA THR A 111 32.84 -12.60 14.80
C THR A 111 31.50 -13.32 14.85
N LEU A 112 31.23 -14.08 15.92
CA LEU A 112 29.96 -14.78 16.10
C LEU A 112 28.83 -13.79 16.38
N ARG A 113 29.05 -12.78 17.23
CA ARG A 113 28.07 -11.72 17.51
C ARG A 113 27.75 -10.89 16.27
N THR A 114 28.77 -10.50 15.48
CA THR A 114 28.55 -9.80 14.20
C THR A 114 27.78 -10.68 13.21
N GLY A 115 28.10 -11.99 13.16
CA GLY A 115 27.35 -12.96 12.37
C GLY A 115 25.89 -13.06 12.80
N GLU A 116 25.63 -13.13 14.10
CA GLU A 116 24.28 -13.20 14.69
C GLU A 116 23.47 -11.92 14.40
N ALA A 117 24.08 -10.74 14.56
CA ALA A 117 23.45 -9.47 14.22
C ALA A 117 23.09 -9.41 12.73
N THR A 118 23.99 -9.87 11.86
CA THR A 118 23.75 -9.94 10.41
C THR A 118 22.60 -10.89 10.08
N LEU A 119 22.54 -12.08 10.70
CA LEU A 119 21.45 -13.04 10.53
C LEU A 119 20.11 -12.48 11.00
N LYS A 120 20.09 -11.78 12.14
CA LYS A 120 18.88 -11.17 12.69
C LYS A 120 18.35 -10.07 11.77
N THR A 121 19.23 -9.23 11.24
CA THR A 121 18.86 -8.23 10.22
C THR A 121 18.37 -8.90 8.94
N GLY A 122 19.03 -9.95 8.48
CA GLY A 122 18.60 -10.74 7.32
C GLY A 122 17.20 -11.36 7.49
N LEU A 123 16.89 -11.90 8.69
CA LEU A 123 15.56 -12.43 9.00
C LEU A 123 14.48 -11.36 8.98
N ARG A 124 14.74 -10.18 9.57
CA ARG A 124 13.81 -9.05 9.53
C ARG A 124 13.55 -8.60 8.10
N GLN A 125 14.59 -8.51 7.28
CA GLN A 125 14.46 -8.15 5.87
C GLN A 125 13.65 -9.20 5.09
N LEU A 126 13.94 -10.49 5.29
CA LEU A 126 13.23 -11.57 4.63
C LEU A 126 11.73 -11.57 4.94
N GLU A 127 11.36 -11.31 6.19
CA GLU A 127 9.94 -11.21 6.57
C GLU A 127 9.27 -9.99 5.93
N ALA A 128 9.96 -8.84 5.87
CA ALA A 128 9.45 -7.66 5.16
C ALA A 128 9.28 -7.90 3.65
N ASP A 129 10.24 -8.59 3.03
CA ASP A 129 10.20 -8.96 1.61
C ASP A 129 9.04 -9.93 1.32
N LYS A 130 8.78 -10.88 2.23
CA LYS A 130 7.65 -11.82 2.11
C LYS A 130 6.29 -11.13 2.13
N VAL A 131 6.11 -10.15 3.01
CA VAL A 131 4.88 -9.32 3.06
C VAL A 131 4.73 -8.55 1.75
N THR A 132 5.81 -7.94 1.27
CA THR A 132 5.82 -7.19 0.01
C THR A 132 5.50 -8.07 -1.19
N LEU A 133 6.08 -9.27 -1.26
CA LEU A 133 5.82 -10.24 -2.31
C LEU A 133 4.36 -10.68 -2.31
N THR A 134 3.82 -11.01 -1.13
CA THR A 134 2.41 -11.42 -0.99
C THR A 134 1.46 -10.33 -1.50
N ALA A 135 1.74 -9.05 -1.16
CA ALA A 135 0.96 -7.92 -1.65
C ALA A 135 1.06 -7.76 -3.18
N ARG A 136 2.26 -7.92 -3.75
CA ARG A 136 2.46 -7.87 -5.21
C ARG A 136 1.75 -9.00 -5.94
N THR A 137 1.83 -10.23 -5.41
CA THR A 137 1.11 -11.38 -5.98
C THR A 137 -0.38 -11.14 -5.97
N LYS A 138 -0.95 -10.64 -4.87
CA LYS A 138 -2.37 -10.29 -4.81
C LYS A 138 -2.77 -9.27 -5.89
N VAL A 139 -2.00 -8.19 -6.05
CA VAL A 139 -2.27 -7.18 -7.09
C VAL A 139 -2.20 -7.80 -8.49
N ALA A 140 -1.24 -8.68 -8.75
CA ALA A 140 -1.12 -9.38 -10.02
C ALA A 140 -2.33 -10.30 -10.28
N ASP A 141 -2.74 -11.09 -9.27
CA ASP A 141 -3.90 -11.99 -9.35
C ASP A 141 -5.21 -11.20 -9.55
N ASP A 142 -5.40 -10.09 -8.83
CA ASP A 142 -6.55 -9.20 -8.97
C ASP A 142 -6.60 -8.57 -10.38
N THR A 143 -5.45 -8.18 -10.93
CA THR A 143 -5.35 -7.62 -12.28
C THR A 143 -5.66 -8.68 -13.35
N LEU A 144 -5.11 -9.89 -13.21
CA LEU A 144 -5.41 -10.99 -14.12
C LEU A 144 -6.89 -11.34 -14.10
N ARG A 145 -7.50 -11.40 -12.91
CA ARG A 145 -8.94 -11.61 -12.75
C ARG A 145 -9.76 -10.52 -13.44
N GLU A 146 -9.37 -9.26 -13.32
CA GLU A 146 -10.06 -8.14 -14.00
C GLU A 146 -9.98 -8.25 -15.53
N ILE A 147 -8.81 -8.61 -16.06
CA ILE A 147 -8.64 -8.89 -17.50
C ILE A 147 -9.54 -10.05 -17.94
N THR A 148 -9.54 -11.16 -17.20
CA THR A 148 -10.39 -12.32 -17.50
C THR A 148 -11.87 -11.96 -17.48
N VAL A 149 -12.32 -11.17 -16.49
CA VAL A 149 -13.71 -10.69 -16.43
C VAL A 149 -14.05 -9.82 -17.65
N MET A 150 -13.15 -8.93 -18.07
CA MET A 150 -13.34 -8.14 -19.29
C MET A 150 -13.42 -9.01 -20.54
N ASP A 151 -12.51 -9.96 -20.71
CA ASP A 151 -12.45 -10.83 -21.89
C ASP A 151 -13.70 -11.72 -21.97
N VAL A 152 -14.10 -12.34 -20.87
CA VAL A 152 -15.31 -13.19 -20.80
C VAL A 152 -16.56 -12.37 -21.08
N ALA A 153 -16.73 -11.20 -20.44
CA ALA A 153 -17.91 -10.37 -20.65
C ALA A 153 -17.99 -9.84 -22.09
N THR A 154 -16.89 -9.34 -22.65
CA THR A 154 -16.87 -8.83 -24.04
C THR A 154 -17.01 -9.94 -25.07
N GLY A 155 -16.63 -11.18 -24.73
CA GLY A 155 -16.85 -12.38 -25.52
C GLY A 155 -18.31 -12.81 -25.62
N LYS A 156 -19.18 -12.37 -24.70
CA LYS A 156 -20.61 -12.71 -24.71
C LYS A 156 -21.36 -11.84 -25.72
N LYS A 157 -21.78 -12.46 -26.82
CA LYS A 157 -22.47 -11.81 -27.93
C LYS A 157 -23.81 -12.49 -28.22
N ASP A 158 -24.77 -11.73 -28.73
CA ASP A 158 -26.01 -12.30 -29.25
C ASP A 158 -25.80 -12.97 -30.63
N ALA A 159 -26.85 -13.60 -31.16
CA ALA A 159 -26.82 -14.23 -32.48
C ALA A 159 -26.55 -13.25 -33.64
N SER A 160 -26.68 -11.94 -33.41
CA SER A 160 -26.33 -10.88 -34.37
C SER A 160 -24.89 -10.38 -34.24
N GLY A 161 -24.12 -10.92 -33.28
CA GLY A 161 -22.74 -10.55 -33.01
C GLY A 161 -22.57 -9.30 -32.14
N LYS A 162 -23.66 -8.76 -31.55
CA LYS A 162 -23.62 -7.60 -30.65
C LYS A 162 -23.23 -8.06 -29.24
N VAL A 163 -22.31 -7.31 -28.61
CA VAL A 163 -21.88 -7.59 -27.23
C VAL A 163 -23.05 -7.40 -26.26
N LEU A 164 -23.37 -8.45 -25.51
CA LEU A 164 -24.38 -8.48 -24.46
C LEU A 164 -23.77 -8.33 -23.06
N GLY A 165 -22.53 -8.81 -22.89
CA GLY A 165 -21.88 -8.81 -21.58
C GLY A 165 -21.47 -7.43 -21.11
N SER A 166 -21.64 -7.20 -19.80
CA SER A 166 -21.12 -6.02 -19.09
C SER A 166 -20.04 -6.50 -18.11
N PRO A 167 -18.79 -6.06 -18.28
CA PRO A 167 -17.69 -6.40 -17.37
C PRO A 167 -17.99 -6.03 -15.92
N GLU A 168 -18.66 -4.90 -15.69
CA GLU A 168 -18.99 -4.38 -14.36
C GLU A 168 -19.98 -5.31 -13.63
N LYS A 169 -21.02 -5.76 -14.33
CA LYS A 169 -21.99 -6.71 -13.79
C LYS A 169 -21.38 -8.07 -13.52
N LEU A 170 -20.52 -8.56 -14.42
CA LEU A 170 -19.82 -9.83 -14.20
C LEU A 170 -18.87 -9.72 -13.01
N LYS A 171 -18.13 -8.61 -12.88
CA LYS A 171 -17.22 -8.35 -11.76
C LYS A 171 -17.95 -8.39 -10.42
N GLU A 172 -19.07 -7.67 -10.30
CA GLU A 172 -19.87 -7.60 -9.07
C GLU A 172 -20.39 -8.98 -8.64
N VAL A 173 -20.92 -9.76 -9.58
CA VAL A 173 -21.43 -11.11 -9.29
C VAL A 173 -20.29 -12.06 -8.93
N CYS A 174 -19.18 -12.02 -9.67
CA CYS A 174 -17.98 -12.82 -9.37
C CYS A 174 -17.38 -12.48 -8.01
N GLU A 175 -17.42 -11.21 -7.58
CA GLU A 175 -17.01 -10.79 -6.22
C GLU A 175 -17.96 -11.32 -5.16
N THR A 176 -19.27 -11.28 -5.41
CA THR A 176 -20.30 -11.74 -4.46
C THR A 176 -20.21 -13.23 -4.15
N ILE A 177 -19.89 -14.04 -5.16
CA ILE A 177 -19.82 -15.52 -5.04
C ILE A 177 -18.39 -16.05 -4.85
N GLY A 178 -17.38 -15.18 -4.89
CA GLY A 178 -15.98 -15.57 -4.74
C GLY A 178 -15.40 -16.35 -5.93
N ALA A 179 -15.88 -16.09 -7.14
CA ALA A 179 -15.31 -16.68 -8.36
C ALA A 179 -13.95 -16.02 -8.68
N THR A 180 -12.89 -16.82 -8.69
CA THR A 180 -11.51 -16.36 -8.90
C THR A 180 -10.81 -17.00 -10.09
N THR A 181 -11.29 -18.17 -10.56
CA THR A 181 -10.72 -18.85 -11.73
C THR A 181 -11.49 -18.51 -13.00
N GLU A 182 -10.82 -18.62 -14.15
CA GLU A 182 -11.43 -18.39 -15.47
C GLU A 182 -12.68 -19.27 -15.68
N ASP A 183 -12.61 -20.56 -15.36
CA ASP A 183 -13.75 -21.47 -15.48
C ASP A 183 -14.95 -21.06 -14.61
N GLN A 184 -14.68 -20.58 -13.39
CA GLN A 184 -15.74 -20.08 -12.51
C GLN A 184 -16.34 -18.80 -13.08
N ILE A 185 -15.51 -17.85 -13.54
CA ILE A 185 -15.96 -16.60 -14.15
C ILE A 185 -16.78 -16.88 -15.42
N GLN A 186 -16.38 -17.87 -16.21
CA GLN A 186 -17.10 -18.32 -17.40
C GLN A 186 -18.47 -18.89 -17.04
N SER A 187 -18.55 -19.77 -16.03
CA SER A 187 -19.81 -20.34 -15.55
C SER A 187 -20.79 -19.27 -15.06
N VAL A 188 -20.26 -18.22 -14.41
CA VAL A 188 -21.05 -17.09 -13.93
C VAL A 188 -21.56 -16.25 -15.11
N ALA A 189 -20.71 -16.01 -16.10
CA ALA A 189 -21.10 -15.32 -17.33
C ALA A 189 -22.15 -16.09 -18.13
N ASP A 190 -22.05 -17.42 -18.20
CA ASP A 190 -23.03 -18.29 -18.84
C ASP A 190 -24.40 -18.21 -18.14
N THR A 191 -24.39 -18.05 -16.82
CA THR A 191 -25.62 -17.89 -16.02
C THR A 191 -26.25 -16.50 -16.19
N LEU A 192 -25.42 -15.46 -16.29
CA LEU A 192 -25.87 -14.07 -16.49
C LEU A 192 -26.41 -13.81 -17.90
N TRP A 193 -25.85 -14.47 -18.90
CA TRP A 193 -26.20 -14.28 -20.32
C TRP A 193 -26.43 -15.62 -21.03
N PRO A 194 -27.52 -16.34 -20.71
CA PRO A 194 -27.82 -17.65 -21.30
C PRO A 194 -28.10 -17.59 -22.81
N ASP A 195 -28.59 -16.45 -23.30
CA ASP A 195 -28.91 -16.22 -24.72
C ASP A 195 -27.67 -15.85 -25.55
N ALA A 196 -26.49 -15.76 -24.93
CA ALA A 196 -25.26 -15.43 -25.64
C ALA A 196 -24.77 -16.64 -26.45
N VAL A 197 -24.50 -16.41 -27.74
CA VAL A 197 -23.78 -17.36 -28.58
C VAL A 197 -22.31 -17.23 -28.22
N THR A 198 -21.75 -18.23 -27.55
CA THR A 198 -20.33 -18.23 -27.18
C THR A 198 -19.50 -18.43 -28.45
N THR A 199 -19.07 -17.34 -29.08
CA THR A 199 -17.95 -17.42 -30.03
C THR A 199 -16.71 -17.81 -29.24
N ALA A 200 -16.15 -18.99 -29.53
CA ALA A 200 -14.90 -19.45 -28.95
C ALA A 200 -13.87 -18.32 -28.96
N ALA A 201 -13.29 -18.04 -27.79
CA ALA A 201 -12.29 -16.99 -27.64
C ALA A 201 -11.24 -17.14 -28.73
N ALA A 202 -10.92 -16.04 -29.42
CA ALA A 202 -9.72 -15.98 -30.23
C ALA A 202 -8.55 -16.26 -29.27
N GLN A 203 -8.07 -17.50 -29.26
CA GLN A 203 -6.83 -17.83 -28.58
C GLN A 203 -5.82 -16.83 -29.10
N LEU A 204 -5.36 -15.92 -28.23
CA LEU A 204 -4.12 -15.23 -28.46
C LEU A 204 -3.10 -16.33 -28.63
N LYS A 205 -2.80 -16.64 -29.90
CA LYS A 205 -1.67 -17.47 -30.28
C LYS A 205 -0.49 -16.64 -29.83
N ILE A 206 -0.09 -16.82 -28.57
CA ILE A 206 1.23 -16.43 -28.11
C ILE A 206 2.13 -17.18 -29.07
N LEU A 207 2.59 -16.47 -30.11
CA LEU A 207 3.70 -16.92 -30.92
C LEU A 207 4.75 -17.29 -29.90
N PRO A 208 5.14 -18.58 -29.79
CA PRO A 208 6.22 -18.93 -28.89
C PRO A 208 7.39 -18.05 -29.32
N GLY A 209 7.68 -17.05 -28.50
CA GLY A 209 8.86 -16.23 -28.60
C GLY A 209 10.06 -17.07 -28.23
N THR A 210 10.27 -18.18 -28.94
CA THR A 210 11.59 -18.74 -29.11
C THR A 210 12.36 -17.72 -29.93
N THR A 211 12.94 -16.73 -29.25
CA THR A 211 14.22 -16.21 -29.72
C THR A 211 15.17 -17.40 -29.67
N SER A 212 15.40 -18.00 -30.83
CA SER A 212 16.17 -19.21 -31.07
C SER A 212 17.68 -19.04 -30.82
N GLY A 213 18.07 -18.19 -29.87
CA GLY A 213 19.46 -17.81 -29.65
C GLY A 213 20.12 -18.32 -28.37
N GLY A 214 19.39 -18.90 -27.40
CA GLY A 214 19.96 -19.13 -26.06
C GLY A 214 20.05 -20.58 -25.56
N ALA A 215 19.16 -21.46 -26.02
CA ALA A 215 18.90 -22.72 -25.29
C ALA A 215 19.73 -23.94 -25.74
N GLN A 216 20.52 -23.84 -26.81
CA GLN A 216 21.23 -25.01 -27.36
C GLN A 216 22.58 -25.35 -26.70
N GLY A 217 23.00 -24.64 -25.64
CA GLY A 217 24.38 -24.77 -25.13
C GLY A 217 24.59 -25.55 -23.82
N LEU A 218 23.54 -25.90 -23.06
CA LEU A 218 23.71 -26.24 -21.63
C LEU A 218 23.23 -27.64 -21.22
N ASN A 219 22.59 -28.40 -22.12
CA ASN A 219 21.99 -29.70 -21.76
C ASN A 219 22.99 -30.87 -21.62
N GLY A 220 24.30 -30.61 -21.70
CA GLY A 220 25.35 -31.62 -21.48
C GLY A 220 26.49 -31.18 -20.57
N LEU A 221 26.38 -30.02 -19.90
CA LEU A 221 27.44 -29.48 -19.06
C LEU A 221 27.21 -29.83 -17.58
N THR A 222 28.29 -30.12 -16.88
CA THR A 222 28.26 -30.31 -15.42
C THR A 222 27.85 -29.00 -14.74
N PRO A 223 27.29 -29.05 -13.51
CA PRO A 223 26.85 -27.85 -12.79
C PRO A 223 27.93 -26.77 -12.68
N GLU A 224 29.20 -27.16 -12.55
CA GLU A 224 30.35 -26.26 -12.44
C GLU A 224 30.65 -25.51 -13.75
N GLU A 225 30.47 -26.17 -14.89
CA GLU A 225 30.66 -25.56 -16.21
C GLU A 225 29.55 -24.58 -16.57
N LYS A 226 28.32 -24.81 -16.08
CA LYS A 226 27.20 -23.88 -16.23
C LYS A 226 27.46 -22.57 -15.48
N VAL A 227 27.99 -22.65 -14.25
CA VAL A 227 28.35 -21.48 -13.44
C VAL A 227 29.48 -20.68 -14.08
N ARG A 228 30.52 -21.36 -14.59
CA ARG A 228 31.66 -20.69 -15.25
C ARG A 228 31.25 -19.96 -16.54
N ARG A 229 30.34 -20.52 -17.34
CA ARG A 229 29.79 -19.84 -18.53
C ARG A 229 28.85 -18.69 -18.19
N GLY A 230 28.05 -18.82 -17.13
CA GLY A 230 27.18 -17.74 -16.64
C GLY A 230 27.97 -16.51 -16.17
N LEU A 231 29.05 -16.72 -15.42
CA LEU A 231 29.95 -15.66 -14.98
C LEU A 231 30.70 -14.96 -16.13
N ALA A 232 31.10 -15.71 -17.16
CA ALA A 232 31.75 -15.14 -18.34
C ALA A 232 30.80 -14.27 -19.21
N ALA A 233 29.49 -14.54 -19.17
CA ALA A 233 28.49 -13.75 -19.87
C ALA A 233 28.14 -12.45 -19.13
N LEU A 234 28.25 -12.43 -17.79
CA LEU A 234 28.04 -11.23 -16.98
C LEU A 234 29.18 -10.22 -17.10
N ASN A 235 30.43 -10.67 -17.26
CA ASN A 235 31.60 -9.78 -17.40
C ASN A 235 31.78 -9.17 -18.81
N LYS A 236 30.82 -9.38 -19.73
CA LYS A 236 30.83 -8.80 -21.09
C LYS A 236 29.71 -7.78 -21.33
N ARG A 237 29.02 -7.35 -20.27
CA ARG A 237 28.15 -6.17 -20.27
C ARG A 237 28.79 -5.09 -19.42
#